data_AF-A0A101JL46-F1
#
_entry.id   AF-A0A101JL46-F1
#
_cell.length_a   1.000
_cell.length_b   1.000
_cell.length_c   1.000
_cell.angle_alpha   90.00
_cell.angle_beta   90.00
_cell.angle_gamma   90.00
#
_symmetry.space_group_name_H-M   'P 1'
#
loop_
_entity.id
_entity.type
_entity.pdbx_description
1 polymer ?
#
loop_
_entity_poly.entity_id
_entity_poly.type
_entity_poly.pdbx_seq_one_letter_code
_entity_poly.pdbx_strand_id
1 'polypeptide(L)'
;MWMMLLVPGDVVRPRRPDEHFADEVAAARESGIEVAVIDHDALSRGGPGDEAVSRVPPGADAVYRGWMLQADRYTALADALSRRDVTLRTNADQYRQAHELPGWYRAAEAHTPESVWTTGDTRADFTTACATLGRGPAVLRDYSKSMKHHWHEAAYIPDVADPDAAWRVASRFRELRDDEFTGGFVLRRFEHFTGPEVRTWWTHGTCRLITAHPDTPDDLPPPDLDLTPLEPLMRTLALPFTTADLI
;
A
#
# COMPACT_ATOMS: atom_id res chain seq x y z
N MET A 1 6.32 23.97 13.06
CA MET A 1 5.69 24.02 11.74
C MET A 1 4.32 23.39 11.87
N TRP A 2 3.25 24.10 11.50
CA TRP A 2 1.88 23.61 11.64
C TRP A 2 1.62 22.52 10.60
N MET A 3 0.92 21.45 11.00
CA MET A 3 0.62 20.28 10.18
C MET A 3 -0.86 19.95 10.34
N MET A 4 -1.53 19.63 9.24
CA MET A 4 -2.92 19.16 9.23
C MET A 4 -3.01 17.67 8.90
N LEU A 5 -4.09 17.05 9.33
CA LEU A 5 -4.50 15.72 8.91
C LEU A 5 -5.51 15.84 7.77
N LEU A 6 -5.20 15.22 6.63
CA LEU A 6 -6.13 15.04 5.52
C LEU A 6 -6.76 13.66 5.60
N VAL A 7 -8.09 13.63 5.56
CA VAL A 7 -8.88 12.39 5.56
C VAL A 7 -9.92 12.40 4.42
N PRO A 8 -10.36 11.25 3.92
CA PRO A 8 -11.50 11.18 3.00
C PRO A 8 -12.76 11.82 3.61
N GLY A 9 -13.52 12.52 2.77
CA GLY A 9 -14.85 13.01 3.13
C GLY A 9 -15.92 11.93 2.99
N ASP A 10 -16.95 12.02 3.82
CA ASP A 10 -18.15 11.17 3.75
C ASP A 10 -18.89 11.38 2.43
N VAL A 11 -19.25 10.28 1.76
CA VAL A 11 -19.90 10.26 0.43
C VAL A 11 -21.25 11.00 0.44
N VAL A 12 -22.01 10.91 1.54
CA VAL A 12 -23.32 11.54 1.72
C VAL A 12 -23.20 12.96 2.28
N ARG A 13 -22.16 13.22 3.09
CA ARG A 13 -21.90 14.49 3.76
C ARG A 13 -20.46 14.96 3.45
N PRO A 14 -20.19 15.49 2.24
CA PRO A 14 -18.83 15.70 1.74
C PRO A 14 -17.94 16.70 2.51
N ARG A 15 -18.50 17.40 3.51
CA ARG A 15 -17.76 18.31 4.41
C ARG A 15 -17.43 17.67 5.76
N ARG A 16 -17.84 16.43 5.99
CA ARG A 16 -17.50 15.64 7.18
C ARG A 16 -16.47 14.59 6.80
N PRO A 17 -15.54 14.26 7.70
CA PRO A 17 -14.73 13.06 7.54
C PRO A 17 -15.60 11.82 7.38
N ASP A 18 -15.14 10.89 6.55
CA ASP A 18 -15.66 9.54 6.47
C ASP A 18 -15.59 8.87 7.86
N GLU A 19 -16.67 8.20 8.26
CA GLU A 19 -16.83 7.56 9.57
C GLU A 19 -15.77 6.49 9.83
N HIS A 20 -15.20 5.88 8.78
CA HIS A 20 -14.10 4.93 8.92
C HIS A 20 -12.87 5.53 9.64
N PHE A 21 -12.66 6.85 9.53
CA PHE A 21 -11.52 7.55 10.13
C PHE A 21 -11.91 8.39 11.35
N ALA A 22 -13.10 8.16 11.94
CA ALA A 22 -13.62 8.99 13.02
C ALA A 22 -12.70 9.01 14.26
N ASP A 23 -12.11 7.88 14.61
CA ASP A 23 -11.22 7.75 15.77
C ASP A 23 -9.90 8.51 15.55
N GLU A 24 -9.28 8.39 14.38
CA GLU A 24 -8.08 9.17 14.05
C GLU A 24 -8.37 10.68 13.98
N VAL A 25 -9.54 11.07 13.49
CA VAL A 25 -9.99 12.47 13.47
C VAL A 25 -10.19 13.02 14.89
N ALA A 26 -10.80 12.23 15.79
CA ALA A 26 -10.97 12.61 17.19
C ALA A 26 -9.61 12.81 17.86
N ALA A 27 -8.71 11.83 17.73
CA ALA A 27 -7.36 11.90 18.30
C ALA A 27 -6.54 13.09 17.76
N ALA A 28 -6.65 13.40 16.47
CA ALA A 28 -6.02 14.57 15.88
C ALA A 28 -6.54 15.87 16.50
N ARG A 29 -7.87 16.03 16.61
CA ARG A 29 -8.49 17.22 17.21
C ARG A 29 -8.14 17.40 18.68
N GLU A 30 -8.15 16.32 19.45
CA GLU A 30 -7.73 16.32 20.86
C GLU A 30 -6.27 16.74 21.02
N SER A 31 -5.43 16.42 20.04
CA SER A 31 -4.03 16.82 19.96
C SER A 31 -3.83 18.24 19.38
N GLY A 32 -4.91 18.98 19.10
CA GLY A 32 -4.85 20.32 18.50
C GLY A 32 -4.42 20.34 17.03
N ILE A 33 -4.48 19.20 16.34
CA ILE A 33 -4.16 19.08 14.91
C ILE A 33 -5.40 19.46 14.10
N GLU A 34 -5.22 20.34 13.12
CA GLU A 34 -6.28 20.71 12.19
C GLU A 34 -6.62 19.53 11.27
N VAL A 35 -7.91 19.32 11.00
CA VAL A 35 -8.40 18.26 10.12
C VAL A 35 -9.12 18.88 8.93
N ALA A 36 -8.68 18.51 7.73
CA ALA A 36 -9.35 18.86 6.48
C ALA A 36 -9.75 17.59 5.73
N VAL A 37 -10.80 17.71 4.91
CA VAL A 37 -11.34 16.60 4.12
C VAL A 37 -10.96 16.75 2.66
N ILE A 38 -10.69 15.62 2.01
CA ILE A 38 -10.52 15.53 0.55
C ILE A 38 -11.69 14.75 -0.06
N ASP A 39 -12.04 15.08 -1.29
CA ASP A 39 -13.00 14.31 -2.09
C ASP A 39 -12.28 13.12 -2.72
N HIS A 40 -12.27 11.99 -2.04
CA HIS A 40 -11.55 10.79 -2.48
C HIS A 40 -12.10 10.27 -3.82
N ASP A 41 -13.42 10.29 -3.99
CA ASP A 41 -14.06 9.84 -5.22
C ASP A 41 -13.66 10.70 -6.42
N ALA A 42 -13.47 12.02 -6.23
CA ALA A 42 -12.93 12.89 -7.28
C ALA A 42 -11.50 12.51 -7.69
N LEU A 43 -10.66 12.03 -6.76
CA LEU A 43 -9.35 11.47 -7.10
C LEU A 43 -9.47 10.15 -7.86
N SER A 44 -10.36 9.27 -7.40
CA SER A 44 -10.58 7.95 -8.02
C SER A 44 -11.12 8.05 -9.44
N ARG A 45 -11.95 9.05 -9.76
CA ARG A 45 -12.40 9.34 -11.13
C ARG A 45 -11.27 9.79 -12.07
N GLY A 46 -10.13 10.19 -11.52
CA GLY A 46 -8.98 10.68 -12.26
C GLY A 46 -9.05 12.16 -12.64
N GLY A 47 -7.96 12.68 -13.19
CA GLY A 47 -7.79 14.09 -13.56
C GLY A 47 -6.78 14.84 -12.68
N PRO A 48 -6.73 16.19 -12.76
CA PRO A 48 -5.69 17.01 -12.13
C PRO A 48 -5.74 17.11 -10.59
N GLY A 49 -6.83 16.67 -9.95
CA GLY A 49 -6.97 16.63 -8.49
C GLY A 49 -7.51 17.91 -7.82
N ASP A 50 -7.66 19.04 -8.53
CA ASP A 50 -8.09 20.32 -7.92
C ASP A 50 -9.48 20.26 -7.26
N GLU A 51 -10.41 19.52 -7.85
CA GLU A 51 -11.74 19.29 -7.27
C GLU A 51 -11.63 18.57 -5.92
N ALA A 52 -10.75 17.57 -5.84
CA ALA A 52 -10.58 16.75 -4.67
C ALA A 52 -10.07 17.51 -3.45
N VAL A 53 -9.20 18.49 -3.69
CA VAL A 53 -8.59 19.30 -2.63
C VAL A 53 -9.30 20.64 -2.44
N SER A 54 -10.44 20.85 -3.10
CA SER A 54 -11.13 22.15 -3.12
C SER A 54 -11.46 22.71 -1.73
N ARG A 55 -11.62 21.83 -0.75
CA ARG A 55 -11.97 22.11 0.64
C ARG A 55 -10.77 22.20 1.59
N VAL A 56 -9.54 21.97 1.09
CA VAL A 56 -8.31 22.00 1.89
C VAL A 56 -7.81 23.45 2.05
N PRO A 57 -7.54 23.93 3.27
CA PRO A 57 -6.99 25.27 3.49
C PRO A 57 -5.54 25.38 2.98
N PRO A 58 -5.11 26.54 2.47
CA PRO A 58 -3.75 26.70 1.95
C PRO A 58 -2.70 26.91 3.05
N GLY A 59 -1.42 26.68 2.72
CA GLY A 59 -0.27 27.17 3.50
C GLY A 59 0.14 26.35 4.72
N ALA A 60 -0.07 25.03 4.71
CA ALA A 60 0.33 24.14 5.79
C ALA A 60 0.86 22.78 5.28
N ASP A 61 1.67 22.10 6.07
CA ASP A 61 2.04 20.71 5.77
C ASP A 61 0.86 19.78 6.05
N ALA A 62 0.79 18.66 5.34
CA ALA A 62 -0.28 17.70 5.49
C ALA A 62 0.24 16.26 5.61
N VAL A 63 -0.43 15.47 6.46
CA VAL A 63 -0.38 14.00 6.42
C VAL A 63 -1.68 13.52 5.83
N TYR A 64 -1.63 12.69 4.79
CA TYR A 64 -2.80 12.01 4.26
C TYR A 64 -3.00 10.67 4.97
N ARG A 65 -4.15 10.51 5.63
CA ARG A 65 -4.63 9.26 6.22
C ARG A 65 -5.95 8.91 5.54
N GLY A 66 -5.91 7.99 4.59
CA GLY A 66 -7.08 7.61 3.83
C GLY A 66 -6.96 6.25 3.17
N TRP A 67 -7.88 5.99 2.25
CA TRP A 67 -7.86 4.82 1.39
C TRP A 67 -6.64 4.83 0.47
N MET A 68 -6.18 3.63 0.10
CA MET A 68 -5.07 3.46 -0.83
C MET A 68 -5.43 4.04 -2.20
N LEU A 69 -4.54 4.88 -2.72
CA LEU A 69 -4.59 5.43 -4.07
C LEU A 69 -3.58 4.71 -4.96
N GLN A 70 -3.87 4.60 -6.26
CA GLN A 70 -2.81 4.31 -7.23
C GLN A 70 -1.75 5.41 -7.19
N ALA A 71 -0.50 5.07 -7.50
CA ALA A 71 0.62 6.01 -7.36
C ALA A 71 0.46 7.28 -8.21
N ASP A 72 -0.12 7.18 -9.41
CA ASP A 72 -0.43 8.32 -10.28
C ASP A 72 -1.52 9.23 -9.68
N ARG A 73 -2.53 8.65 -9.02
CA ARG A 73 -3.57 9.40 -8.30
C ARG A 73 -3.00 10.09 -7.07
N TYR A 74 -2.07 9.46 -6.38
CA TYR A 74 -1.35 10.11 -5.29
C TYR A 74 -0.46 11.26 -5.79
N THR A 75 0.21 11.10 -6.94
CA THR A 75 0.93 12.20 -7.60
C THR A 75 -0.01 13.37 -7.91
N ALA A 76 -1.18 13.11 -8.51
CA ALA A 76 -2.16 14.14 -8.80
C ALA A 76 -2.66 14.86 -7.53
N LEU A 77 -2.86 14.12 -6.43
CA LEU A 77 -3.18 14.70 -5.12
C LEU A 77 -2.05 15.62 -4.62
N ALA A 78 -0.80 15.16 -4.65
CA ALA A 78 0.36 15.94 -4.23
C ALA A 78 0.51 17.24 -5.05
N ASP A 79 0.32 17.14 -6.38
CA ASP A 79 0.38 18.28 -7.28
C ASP A 79 -0.76 19.28 -7.03
N ALA A 80 -1.98 18.79 -6.78
CA ALA A 80 -3.13 19.65 -6.47
C ALA A 80 -2.98 20.37 -5.13
N LEU A 81 -2.42 19.70 -4.12
CA LEU A 81 -2.11 20.31 -2.82
C LEU A 81 -0.99 21.34 -2.94
N SER A 82 0.06 21.07 -3.73
CA SER A 82 1.16 22.02 -3.90
C SER A 82 0.71 23.33 -4.56
N ARG A 83 -0.26 23.28 -5.49
CA ARG A 83 -0.93 24.47 -6.05
C ARG A 83 -1.70 25.30 -5.01
N ARG A 84 -1.94 24.75 -3.82
CA ARG A 84 -2.55 25.42 -2.66
C ARG A 84 -1.53 25.71 -1.56
N ASP A 85 -0.23 25.68 -1.85
CA ASP A 85 0.84 25.83 -0.87
C ASP A 85 0.75 24.80 0.28
N VAL A 86 0.22 23.61 0.01
CA VAL A 86 0.16 22.48 0.96
C VAL A 86 1.16 21.41 0.54
N THR A 87 2.07 21.07 1.45
CA THR A 87 3.10 20.04 1.19
C THR A 87 2.75 18.76 1.93
N LEU A 88 2.60 17.65 1.19
CA LEU A 88 2.43 16.34 1.80
C LEU A 88 3.75 15.87 2.45
N ARG A 89 3.65 15.38 3.68
CA ARG A 89 4.79 14.81 4.43
C ARG A 89 5.35 13.56 3.77
N THR A 90 4.49 12.74 3.17
CA THR A 90 4.88 11.67 2.26
C THR A 90 4.74 12.19 0.84
N ASN A 91 5.85 12.44 0.16
CA ASN A 91 5.79 12.88 -1.23
C ASN A 91 5.38 11.73 -2.18
N ALA A 92 5.14 12.04 -3.46
CA ALA A 92 4.66 11.05 -4.41
C ALA A 92 5.63 9.88 -4.65
N ASP A 93 6.93 10.16 -4.70
CA ASP A 93 7.96 9.13 -4.87
C ASP A 93 8.04 8.21 -3.65
N GLN A 94 7.97 8.79 -2.44
CA GLN A 94 7.95 8.05 -1.18
C GLN A 94 6.68 7.19 -1.06
N TYR A 95 5.53 7.71 -1.46
CA TYR A 95 4.30 6.94 -1.49
C TYR A 95 4.43 5.74 -2.44
N ARG A 96 4.89 5.96 -3.68
CA ARG A 96 5.12 4.89 -4.65
C ARG A 96 6.12 3.87 -4.11
N GLN A 97 7.23 4.34 -3.53
CA GLN A 97 8.27 3.49 -2.95
C GLN A 97 7.72 2.56 -1.87
N ALA A 98 6.85 3.07 -0.99
CA ALA A 98 6.23 2.29 0.08
C ALA A 98 5.09 1.39 -0.42
N HIS A 99 4.38 1.82 -1.45
CA HIS A 99 3.12 1.22 -1.90
C HIS A 99 3.33 0.11 -2.95
N GLU A 100 4.32 0.27 -3.83
CA GLU A 100 4.61 -0.66 -4.92
C GLU A 100 5.82 -1.54 -4.58
N LEU A 101 5.68 -2.86 -4.77
CA LEU A 101 6.70 -3.85 -4.39
C LEU A 101 8.13 -3.54 -4.85
N PRO A 102 8.38 -3.11 -6.10
CA PRO A 102 9.74 -2.80 -6.54
C PRO A 102 10.41 -1.67 -5.75
N GLY A 103 9.61 -0.79 -5.12
CA GLY A 103 10.11 0.34 -4.34
C GLY A 103 10.72 -0.04 -2.99
N TRP A 104 10.29 -1.15 -2.39
CA TRP A 104 10.73 -1.56 -1.06
C TRP A 104 11.37 -2.95 -1.00
N TYR A 105 11.12 -3.83 -1.98
CA TYR A 105 11.54 -5.24 -1.94
C TYR A 105 13.03 -5.42 -1.67
N ARG A 106 13.90 -4.66 -2.35
CA ARG A 106 15.35 -4.79 -2.18
C ARG A 106 15.82 -4.53 -0.74
N ALA A 107 15.19 -3.60 -0.03
CA ALA A 107 15.53 -3.33 1.36
C ALA A 107 15.05 -4.47 2.29
N ALA A 108 13.99 -5.18 1.88
CA ALA A 108 13.33 -6.21 2.64
C ALA A 108 13.68 -7.64 2.24
N GLU A 109 14.50 -7.86 1.23
CA GLU A 109 14.76 -9.16 0.59
C GLU A 109 15.12 -10.26 1.59
N ALA A 110 15.86 -9.95 2.66
CA ALA A 110 16.23 -10.92 3.70
C ALA A 110 15.09 -11.30 4.67
N HIS A 111 13.95 -10.59 4.60
CA HIS A 111 12.83 -10.66 5.54
C HIS A 111 11.47 -10.87 4.87
N THR A 112 11.43 -11.10 3.55
CA THR A 112 10.21 -11.43 2.80
C THR A 112 10.48 -12.63 1.89
N PRO A 113 9.47 -13.44 1.54
CA PRO A 113 9.66 -14.49 0.55
C PRO A 113 10.21 -13.95 -0.76
N GLU A 114 11.06 -14.77 -1.39
CA GLU A 114 11.65 -14.50 -2.69
C GLU A 114 10.56 -14.05 -3.68
N SER A 115 10.76 -12.89 -4.29
CA SER A 115 9.82 -12.31 -5.24
C SER A 115 10.55 -11.82 -6.49
N VAL A 116 9.96 -12.10 -7.63
CA VAL A 116 10.36 -11.57 -8.95
C VAL A 116 9.16 -10.90 -9.60
N TRP A 117 9.40 -9.97 -10.51
CA TRP A 117 8.31 -9.22 -11.13
C TRP A 117 8.60 -8.85 -12.58
N THR A 118 7.52 -8.59 -13.32
CA THR A 118 7.54 -8.04 -14.68
C THR A 118 7.27 -6.55 -14.66
N THR A 119 7.62 -5.87 -15.76
CA THR A 119 7.08 -4.54 -16.07
C THR A 119 6.01 -4.72 -17.14
N GLY A 120 4.76 -4.40 -16.83
CA GLY A 120 3.62 -4.70 -17.71
C GLY A 120 3.13 -6.15 -17.57
N ASP A 121 2.22 -6.53 -18.48
CA ASP A 121 1.41 -7.75 -18.40
C ASP A 121 1.67 -8.73 -19.55
N THR A 122 2.83 -8.65 -20.21
CA THR A 122 3.11 -9.54 -21.34
C THR A 122 3.39 -10.98 -20.90
N ARG A 123 2.96 -11.95 -21.71
CA ARG A 123 3.25 -13.37 -21.47
C ARG A 123 4.75 -13.67 -21.51
N ALA A 124 5.50 -12.99 -22.38
CA ALA A 124 6.93 -13.22 -22.55
C ALA A 124 7.71 -12.85 -21.27
N ASP A 125 7.41 -11.67 -20.71
CA ASP A 125 8.02 -11.22 -19.46
C ASP A 125 7.59 -12.10 -18.29
N PHE A 126 6.31 -12.47 -18.24
CA PHE A 126 5.78 -13.37 -17.20
C PHE A 126 6.46 -14.74 -17.23
N THR A 127 6.67 -15.31 -18.42
CA THR A 127 7.36 -16.60 -18.58
C THR A 127 8.82 -16.50 -18.13
N THR A 128 9.47 -15.37 -18.45
CA THR A 128 10.84 -15.08 -17.99
C THR A 128 10.89 -14.98 -16.46
N ALA A 129 9.94 -14.28 -15.85
CA ALA A 129 9.85 -14.17 -14.39
C ALA A 129 9.60 -15.53 -13.73
N CYS A 130 8.74 -16.39 -14.29
CA CYS A 130 8.56 -17.77 -13.82
C CYS A 130 9.86 -18.57 -13.87
N ALA A 131 10.63 -18.44 -14.96
CA ALA A 131 11.91 -19.12 -15.11
C ALA A 131 12.96 -18.61 -14.10
N THR A 132 12.97 -17.30 -13.81
CA THR A 132 13.86 -16.68 -12.81
C THR A 132 13.53 -17.15 -11.40
N LEU A 133 12.24 -17.19 -11.03
CA LEU A 133 11.82 -17.71 -9.72
C LEU A 133 12.17 -19.20 -9.61
N GLY A 134 11.96 -19.98 -10.67
CA GLY A 134 12.24 -21.40 -10.67
C GLY A 134 11.17 -22.23 -9.94
N ARG A 135 11.27 -23.55 -10.08
CA ARG A 135 10.22 -24.54 -9.72
C ARG A 135 9.60 -24.32 -8.33
N GLY A 136 8.31 -24.59 -8.22
CA GLY A 136 7.55 -24.57 -6.96
C GLY A 136 6.40 -23.57 -6.95
N PRO A 137 5.61 -23.57 -5.86
CA PRO A 137 4.41 -22.75 -5.77
C PRO A 137 4.73 -21.26 -5.57
N ALA A 138 3.84 -20.42 -6.07
CA ALA A 138 3.91 -18.97 -5.94
C ALA A 138 2.53 -18.34 -5.70
N VAL A 139 2.54 -17.15 -5.10
CA VAL A 139 1.39 -16.25 -5.02
C VAL A 139 1.61 -15.10 -5.99
N LEU A 140 0.62 -14.89 -6.84
CA LEU A 140 0.54 -13.83 -7.83
C LEU A 140 -0.15 -12.60 -7.23
N ARG A 141 0.41 -11.43 -7.52
CA ARG A 141 -0.17 -10.12 -7.26
C ARG A 141 0.29 -9.13 -8.34
N ASP A 142 -0.31 -7.94 -8.38
CA ASP A 142 0.31 -6.79 -9.05
C ASP A 142 1.26 -6.08 -8.08
N TYR A 143 1.84 -4.94 -8.46
CA TYR A 143 2.79 -4.23 -7.60
C TYR A 143 2.21 -3.83 -6.24
N SER A 144 0.88 -3.78 -6.09
CA SER A 144 0.17 -3.29 -4.91
C SER A 144 -0.82 -4.30 -4.30
N LYS A 145 -1.61 -5.02 -5.10
CA LYS A 145 -2.78 -5.81 -4.66
C LYS A 145 -2.75 -7.24 -5.18
N SER A 146 -3.30 -8.16 -4.38
CA SER A 146 -3.60 -9.54 -4.76
C SER A 146 -5.11 -9.75 -4.94
N MET A 147 -5.50 -10.91 -5.48
CA MET A 147 -6.90 -11.33 -5.62
C MET A 147 -7.22 -12.47 -4.64
N LYS A 148 -7.05 -12.24 -3.34
CA LYS A 148 -7.19 -13.29 -2.29
C LYS A 148 -8.54 -14.03 -2.32
N HIS A 149 -9.61 -13.36 -2.73
CA HIS A 149 -10.95 -13.97 -2.86
C HIS A 149 -11.08 -14.92 -4.06
N HIS A 150 -10.15 -14.86 -5.01
CA HIS A 150 -10.04 -15.73 -6.19
C HIS A 150 -8.80 -16.63 -6.08
N TRP A 151 -8.56 -17.20 -4.90
CA TRP A 151 -7.30 -17.87 -4.56
C TRP A 151 -6.81 -18.84 -5.65
N HIS A 152 -7.60 -19.86 -6.00
CA HIS A 152 -7.19 -20.87 -6.99
C HIS A 152 -7.28 -20.41 -8.45
N GLU A 153 -8.03 -19.34 -8.70
CA GLU A 153 -8.34 -18.88 -10.06
C GLU A 153 -7.34 -17.82 -10.54
N ALA A 154 -6.87 -16.96 -9.64
CA ALA A 154 -6.14 -15.75 -9.97
C ALA A 154 -5.03 -15.36 -8.96
N ALA A 155 -4.78 -16.12 -7.89
CA ALA A 155 -3.72 -15.77 -6.94
C ALA A 155 -2.68 -16.88 -6.76
N TYR A 156 -3.08 -18.13 -6.59
CA TYR A 156 -2.18 -19.23 -6.29
C TYR A 156 -1.76 -19.96 -7.57
N ILE A 157 -0.45 -20.10 -7.75
CA ILE A 157 0.17 -20.88 -8.82
C ILE A 157 0.82 -22.10 -8.16
N PRO A 158 0.32 -23.33 -8.40
CA PRO A 158 0.86 -24.53 -7.77
C PRO A 158 2.32 -24.84 -8.13
N ASP A 159 2.72 -24.58 -9.38
CA ASP A 159 4.12 -24.67 -9.83
C ASP A 159 4.33 -23.69 -10.98
N VAL A 160 5.25 -22.73 -10.82
CA VAL A 160 5.61 -21.77 -11.88
C VAL A 160 6.37 -22.42 -13.03
N ALA A 161 6.82 -23.68 -12.88
CA ALA A 161 7.45 -24.44 -13.94
C ALA A 161 6.47 -25.03 -14.98
N ASP A 162 5.15 -24.90 -14.76
CA ASP A 162 4.13 -25.11 -15.80
C ASP A 162 3.72 -23.74 -16.38
N PRO A 163 4.35 -23.28 -17.47
CA PRO A 163 4.14 -21.94 -17.99
C PRO A 163 2.72 -21.73 -18.53
N ASP A 164 2.04 -22.78 -19.00
CA ASP A 164 0.67 -22.67 -19.49
C ASP A 164 -0.32 -22.56 -18.34
N ALA A 165 -0.14 -23.34 -17.27
CA ALA A 165 -0.97 -23.24 -16.08
C ALA A 165 -0.75 -21.93 -15.33
N ALA A 166 0.50 -21.52 -15.13
CA ALA A 166 0.83 -20.24 -14.51
C ALA A 166 0.27 -19.06 -15.31
N TRP A 167 0.36 -19.11 -16.65
CA TRP A 167 -0.20 -18.06 -17.50
C TRP A 167 -1.73 -17.97 -17.41
N ARG A 168 -2.45 -19.09 -17.28
CA ARG A 168 -3.92 -19.04 -17.09
C ARG A 168 -4.31 -18.28 -15.81
N VAL A 169 -3.57 -18.48 -14.72
CA VAL A 169 -3.77 -17.73 -13.47
C VAL A 169 -3.44 -16.26 -13.68
N ALA A 170 -2.34 -15.95 -14.38
CA ALA A 170 -1.91 -14.58 -14.64
C ALA A 170 -2.84 -13.79 -15.56
N SER A 171 -3.31 -14.40 -16.65
CA SER A 171 -4.28 -13.77 -17.55
C SER A 171 -5.58 -13.50 -16.81
N ARG A 172 -6.03 -14.45 -15.99
CA ARG A 172 -7.26 -14.29 -15.21
C ARG A 172 -7.12 -13.23 -14.11
N PHE A 173 -5.98 -13.17 -13.44
CA PHE A 173 -5.65 -12.08 -12.52
C PHE A 173 -5.70 -10.73 -13.23
N ARG A 174 -5.07 -10.61 -14.40
CA ARG A 174 -5.05 -9.37 -15.19
C ARG A 174 -6.45 -8.93 -15.61
N GLU A 175 -7.29 -9.86 -16.05
CA GLU A 175 -8.71 -9.61 -16.38
C GLU A 175 -9.49 -9.10 -15.16
N LEU A 176 -9.32 -9.73 -14.00
CA LEU A 176 -10.04 -9.34 -12.79
C LEU A 176 -9.58 -8.00 -12.20
N ARG A 177 -8.30 -7.65 -12.37
CA ARG A 177 -7.78 -6.33 -11.97
C ARG A 177 -8.19 -5.22 -12.93
N ASP A 178 -8.41 -5.54 -14.21
CA ASP A 178 -8.85 -4.61 -15.25
C ASP A 178 -8.08 -3.26 -15.21
N ASP A 179 -8.77 -2.12 -15.18
CA ASP A 179 -8.15 -0.79 -15.10
C ASP A 179 -7.38 -0.53 -13.78
N GLU A 180 -7.54 -1.38 -12.76
CA GLU A 180 -6.81 -1.30 -11.51
C GLU A 180 -5.46 -2.06 -11.51
N PHE A 181 -5.14 -2.75 -12.60
CA PHE A 181 -3.86 -3.48 -12.71
C PHE A 181 -2.67 -2.51 -12.64
N THR A 182 -1.84 -2.68 -11.61
CA THR A 182 -0.76 -1.72 -11.32
C THR A 182 0.62 -2.29 -11.62
N GLY A 183 1.32 -1.67 -12.57
CA GLY A 183 2.71 -1.99 -12.89
C GLY A 183 2.85 -3.29 -13.70
N GLY A 184 3.07 -4.41 -13.02
CA GLY A 184 3.25 -5.72 -13.64
C GLY A 184 2.95 -6.86 -12.66
N PHE A 185 3.15 -8.09 -13.13
CA PHE A 185 2.97 -9.27 -12.29
C PHE A 185 4.12 -9.39 -11.30
N VAL A 186 3.79 -9.66 -10.04
CA VAL A 186 4.73 -10.11 -9.02
C VAL A 186 4.46 -11.58 -8.73
N LEU A 187 5.48 -12.40 -8.91
CA LEU A 187 5.51 -13.80 -8.50
C LEU A 187 6.31 -13.89 -7.21
N ARG A 188 5.62 -14.14 -6.11
CA ARG A 188 6.23 -14.31 -4.78
C ARG A 188 6.19 -15.78 -4.39
N ARG A 189 7.30 -16.34 -3.92
CA ARG A 189 7.36 -17.72 -3.41
C ARG A 189 6.27 -17.94 -2.36
N PHE A 190 5.54 -19.03 -2.51
CA PHE A 190 4.55 -19.41 -1.52
C PHE A 190 5.24 -20.03 -0.30
N GLU A 191 4.97 -19.47 0.87
CA GLU A 191 5.44 -19.95 2.16
C GLU A 191 4.25 -20.13 3.10
N HIS A 192 4.37 -21.07 4.03
CA HIS A 192 3.39 -21.25 5.09
C HIS A 192 3.86 -20.47 6.31
N PHE A 193 3.20 -19.36 6.61
CA PHE A 193 3.46 -18.61 7.82
C PHE A 193 2.70 -19.24 8.99
N THR A 194 3.35 -19.27 10.15
CA THR A 194 2.79 -19.79 11.40
C THR A 194 2.90 -18.71 12.46
N GLY A 195 1.78 -18.12 12.86
CA GLY A 195 1.77 -17.05 13.85
C GLY A 195 0.66 -16.04 13.56
N PRO A 196 0.34 -15.18 14.54
CA PRO A 196 -0.56 -14.05 14.31
C PRO A 196 0.11 -13.03 13.39
N GLU A 197 -0.65 -12.50 12.42
CA GLU A 197 -0.20 -11.35 11.64
C GLU A 197 -0.34 -10.09 12.49
N VAL A 198 0.72 -9.27 12.52
CA VAL A 198 0.76 -8.01 13.27
C VAL A 198 0.96 -6.83 12.33
N ARG A 199 0.32 -5.70 12.63
CA ARG A 199 0.59 -4.43 11.95
C ARG A 199 1.49 -3.55 12.80
N THR A 200 2.58 -3.11 12.20
CA THR A 200 3.56 -2.21 12.81
C THR A 200 3.52 -0.84 12.15
N TRP A 201 3.66 0.22 12.95
CA TRP A 201 3.59 1.61 12.50
C TRP A 201 4.91 2.31 12.80
N TRP A 202 5.51 2.90 11.76
CA TRP A 202 6.87 3.44 11.82
C TRP A 202 6.88 4.91 11.47
N THR A 203 7.67 5.69 12.19
CA THR A 203 7.99 7.08 11.86
C THR A 203 9.50 7.21 11.71
N HIS A 204 9.98 7.63 10.54
CA HIS A 204 11.42 7.77 10.27
C HIS A 204 12.26 6.53 10.66
N GLY A 205 11.72 5.33 10.39
CA GLY A 205 12.39 4.06 10.71
C GLY A 205 12.38 3.65 12.20
N THR A 206 11.66 4.37 13.06
CA THR A 206 11.41 3.97 14.46
C THR A 206 9.99 3.46 14.62
N CYS A 207 9.83 2.26 15.16
CA CYS A 207 8.52 1.69 15.47
C CYS A 207 7.84 2.51 16.59
N ARG A 208 6.59 2.88 16.38
CA ARG A 208 5.78 3.66 17.33
C ARG A 208 4.61 2.89 17.90
N LEU A 209 4.08 1.94 17.14
CA LEU A 209 2.91 1.18 17.52
C LEU A 209 2.94 -0.20 16.86
N ILE A 210 2.51 -1.20 17.62
CA ILE A 210 2.28 -2.56 17.15
C ILE A 210 0.84 -2.92 17.53
N THR A 211 0.07 -3.42 16.58
CA THR A 211 -1.32 -3.86 16.79
C THR A 211 -1.55 -5.21 16.14
N ALA A 212 -2.65 -5.88 16.50
CA ALA A 212 -3.16 -6.98 15.69
C ALA A 212 -3.38 -6.51 14.24
N HIS A 213 -3.25 -7.43 13.28
CA HIS A 213 -3.60 -7.11 11.90
C HIS A 213 -5.12 -6.87 11.78
N PRO A 214 -5.59 -5.87 11.00
CA PRO A 214 -7.02 -5.55 10.95
C PRO A 214 -7.94 -6.66 10.43
N ASP A 215 -7.42 -7.60 9.64
CA ASP A 215 -8.20 -8.77 9.20
C ASP A 215 -8.35 -9.83 10.31
N THR A 216 -7.53 -9.75 11.37
CA THR A 216 -7.50 -10.68 12.51
C THR A 216 -7.36 -9.91 13.84
N PRO A 217 -8.33 -9.05 14.19
CA PRO A 217 -8.19 -8.10 15.31
C PRO A 217 -8.06 -8.78 16.68
N ASP A 218 -8.53 -10.02 16.81
CA ASP A 218 -8.45 -10.80 18.05
C ASP A 218 -7.10 -11.52 18.23
N ASP A 219 -6.29 -11.61 17.17
CA ASP A 219 -4.98 -12.24 17.17
C ASP A 219 -3.91 -11.22 17.60
N LEU A 220 -3.80 -11.02 18.91
CA LEU A 220 -2.93 -10.01 19.49
C LEU A 220 -1.44 -10.28 19.19
N PRO A 221 -0.61 -9.21 19.09
CA PRO A 221 0.83 -9.34 18.92
C PRO A 221 1.46 -10.23 20.00
N PRO A 222 2.40 -11.12 19.64
CA PRO A 222 3.12 -11.92 20.62
C PRO A 222 3.87 -11.04 21.63
N PRO A 223 3.88 -11.39 22.93
CA PRO A 223 4.52 -10.56 23.96
C PRO A 223 6.04 -10.49 23.82
N ASP A 224 6.64 -11.43 23.11
CA ASP A 224 8.08 -11.58 22.85
C ASP A 224 8.50 -11.15 21.44
N LEU A 225 7.62 -10.47 20.69
CA LEU A 225 7.93 -9.94 19.36
C LEU A 225 9.09 -8.93 19.43
N ASP A 226 10.22 -9.30 18.82
CA ASP A 226 11.40 -8.43 18.69
C ASP A 226 11.50 -7.87 17.26
N LEU A 227 11.28 -6.55 17.13
CA LEU A 227 11.39 -5.83 15.85
C LEU A 227 12.77 -5.20 15.63
N THR A 228 13.71 -5.36 16.58
CA THR A 228 15.08 -4.82 16.48
C THR A 228 15.76 -5.18 15.14
N PRO A 229 15.63 -6.41 14.61
CA PRO A 229 16.23 -6.77 13.32
C PRO A 229 15.67 -5.99 12.13
N LEU A 230 14.44 -5.47 12.21
CA LEU A 230 13.79 -4.73 11.12
C LEU A 230 14.12 -3.24 11.13
N GLU A 231 14.60 -2.67 12.24
CA GLU A 231 14.87 -1.24 12.30
C GLU A 231 15.87 -0.74 11.24
N PRO A 232 17.00 -1.43 10.96
CA PRO A 232 17.92 -1.00 9.90
C PRO A 232 17.22 -0.92 8.55
N LEU A 233 16.41 -1.93 8.21
CA LEU A 233 15.59 -1.97 7.01
C LEU A 233 14.63 -0.78 6.94
N MET A 234 13.90 -0.53 8.02
CA MET A 234 12.92 0.57 8.09
C MET A 234 13.60 1.94 7.97
N ARG A 235 14.83 2.09 8.49
CA ARG A 235 15.66 3.28 8.30
C ARG A 235 16.16 3.42 6.87
N THR A 236 16.56 2.32 6.21
CA THR A 236 17.03 2.33 4.81
C THR A 236 15.96 2.78 3.83
N LEU A 237 14.69 2.47 4.09
CA LEU A 237 13.58 2.95 3.26
C LEU A 237 13.47 4.49 3.26
N ALA A 238 13.98 5.17 4.30
CA ALA A 238 13.98 6.63 4.45
C ALA A 238 12.58 7.27 4.31
N LEU A 239 11.55 6.52 4.72
CA LEU A 239 10.16 6.95 4.65
C LEU A 239 9.77 7.73 5.93
N PRO A 240 8.97 8.81 5.80
CA PRO A 240 8.50 9.58 6.94
C PRO A 240 7.52 8.78 7.79
N PHE A 241 6.66 8.00 7.14
CA PHE A 241 5.65 7.15 7.75
C PHE A 241 5.44 5.88 6.93
N THR A 242 5.40 4.74 7.60
CA THR A 242 5.18 3.44 6.96
C THR A 242 4.42 2.50 7.89
N THR A 243 3.53 1.71 7.32
CA THR A 243 2.98 0.52 7.99
C THR A 243 3.56 -0.74 7.37
N ALA A 244 3.88 -1.74 8.18
CA ALA A 244 4.31 -3.04 7.71
C ALA A 244 3.56 -4.15 8.44
N ASP A 245 3.13 -5.15 7.67
CA ASP A 245 2.48 -6.36 8.19
C ASP A 245 3.53 -7.47 8.27
N LEU A 246 3.58 -8.14 9.42
CA LEU A 246 4.60 -9.13 9.78
C LEU A 246 3.92 -10.37 10.35
N ILE A 247 4.52 -11.55 10.13
CA ILE A 247 4.12 -12.83 10.73
C ILE A 247 5.36 -13.48 11.35
#